data_AF-A0A8J2HUK3-F1
#
_entry.id   AF-A0A8J2HUK3-F1
#
_cell.length_a   1.000
_cell.length_b   1.000
_cell.length_c   1.000
_cell.angle_alpha   90.00
_cell.angle_beta   90.00
_cell.angle_gamma   90.00
#
_symmetry.space_group_name_H-M   'P 1'
#
loop_
_entity.id
_entity.type
_entity.pdbx_description
1 polymer ?
#
loop_
_entity_poly.entity_id
_entity_poly.type
_entity_poly.pdbx_seq_one_letter_code
_entity_poly.pdbx_strand_id
1 'polypeptide(L)'
;LLVGDKKTKILAHKLILTTCSPVFAAEFSYQLKIKGGNEITLPDMDPEVCEKLLEYIYTENVTGLDEIAERLYEQAVKHQLTALKKLCEDSFCRGVTVENAVKYLVLLDRHHADKKFFDNVLRFIALNSKTVIKTPEFKELEKINPGLLTTIVTMIASVK
;
A
#
# COMPACT_ATOMS: atom_id res chain seq x y z
N LEU A 1 -0.94 -11.10 18.11
CA LEU A 1 -1.84 -10.51 17.10
C LEU A 1 -2.90 -11.54 16.73
N LEU A 2 -4.15 -11.13 16.59
CA LEU A 2 -5.27 -11.97 16.13
C LEU A 2 -5.70 -11.45 14.76
N VAL A 3 -5.38 -12.18 13.69
CA VAL A 3 -5.39 -11.66 12.31
C VAL A 3 -6.46 -12.33 11.46
N GLY A 4 -7.18 -11.53 10.68
CA GLY A 4 -8.24 -11.96 9.77
C GLY A 4 -9.49 -12.48 10.48
N ASP A 5 -10.48 -12.91 9.68
CA ASP A 5 -11.77 -13.42 10.17
C ASP A 5 -11.65 -14.64 11.09
N LYS A 6 -10.67 -15.50 10.79
CA LYS A 6 -10.37 -16.71 11.58
C LYS A 6 -9.59 -16.42 12.86
N LYS A 7 -9.21 -15.15 13.10
CA LYS A 7 -8.41 -14.71 14.26
C LYS A 7 -7.14 -15.54 14.43
N THR A 8 -6.41 -15.78 13.34
CA THR A 8 -5.15 -16.52 13.35
C THR A 8 -4.18 -15.85 14.33
N LYS A 9 -3.66 -16.63 15.29
CA LYS A 9 -2.77 -16.11 16.33
C LYS A 9 -1.34 -16.05 15.82
N ILE A 10 -0.81 -14.84 15.70
CA ILE A 10 0.60 -14.58 15.35
C ILE A 10 1.30 -13.96 16.55
N LEU A 11 2.41 -14.57 16.99
CA LEU A 11 3.20 -14.11 18.11
C LEU A 11 4.23 -13.07 17.63
N ALA A 12 4.41 -12.01 18.41
CA ALA A 12 5.36 -10.95 18.14
C ALA A 12 5.75 -10.22 19.44
N HIS A 13 6.88 -9.53 19.42
CA HIS A 13 7.40 -8.75 20.54
C HIS A 13 6.76 -7.36 20.56
N LYS A 14 6.00 -7.08 21.61
CA LYS A 14 5.34 -5.79 21.84
C LYS A 14 6.31 -4.61 21.68
N LEU A 15 7.48 -4.69 22.32
CA LEU A 15 8.48 -3.62 22.31
C LEU A 15 8.91 -3.25 20.89
N ILE A 16 9.16 -4.24 20.03
CA ILE A 16 9.58 -4.02 18.65
C ILE A 16 8.43 -3.37 17.86
N LEU A 17 7.22 -3.92 17.95
CA LEU A 17 6.04 -3.36 17.26
C LEU A 17 5.77 -1.90 17.63
N THR A 18 5.80 -1.58 18.92
CA THR A 18 5.52 -0.22 19.40
C THR A 18 6.63 0.77 19.05
N THR A 19 7.87 0.29 18.90
CA THR A 19 9.00 1.14 18.50
C THR A 19 8.92 1.45 17.00
N CYS A 20 8.60 0.45 16.18
CA CYS A 20 8.57 0.60 14.73
C CYS A 20 7.29 1.26 14.20
N SER A 21 6.17 1.16 14.93
CA SER A 21 4.88 1.71 14.49
C SER A 21 4.19 2.49 15.62
N PRO A 22 3.93 3.79 15.44
CA PRO A 22 3.15 4.58 16.40
C PRO A 22 1.71 4.08 16.51
N VAL A 23 1.18 3.45 15.45
CA VAL A 23 -0.16 2.87 15.44
C VAL A 23 -0.24 1.65 16.36
N PHE A 24 0.76 0.75 16.30
CA PHE A 24 0.85 -0.33 17.29
C PHE A 24 1.05 0.20 18.70
N ALA A 25 1.86 1.24 18.91
CA ALA A 25 2.04 1.87 20.22
C ALA A 25 0.72 2.39 20.81
N ALA A 26 -0.07 3.10 20.00
CA ALA A 26 -1.38 3.61 20.40
C ALA A 26 -2.36 2.46 20.72
N GLU A 27 -2.43 1.46 19.83
CA GLU A 27 -3.35 0.33 19.98
C GLU A 27 -3.03 -0.50 21.23
N PHE A 28 -1.76 -0.83 21.47
CA PHE A 28 -1.35 -1.53 22.69
C PHE A 28 -1.64 -0.71 23.96
N SER A 29 -1.47 0.61 23.91
CA SER A 29 -1.78 1.49 25.04
C SER A 29 -3.28 1.52 25.34
N TYR A 30 -4.12 1.50 24.29
CA TYR A 30 -5.56 1.41 24.42
C TYR A 30 -6.01 0.05 24.98
N GLN A 31 -5.51 -1.07 24.43
CA GLN A 31 -5.85 -2.41 24.91
C GLN A 31 -5.46 -2.64 26.36
N LEU A 32 -4.30 -2.13 26.78
CA LEU A 32 -3.85 -2.22 28.18
C LEU A 32 -4.84 -1.52 29.13
N LYS A 33 -5.39 -0.37 28.73
CA LYS A 33 -6.37 0.39 29.55
C LYS A 33 -7.71 -0.32 29.70
N ILE A 34 -8.17 -1.04 28.67
CA ILE A 34 -9.55 -1.57 28.63
C ILE A 34 -9.62 -3.02 29.09
N LYS A 35 -8.68 -3.85 28.64
CA LYS A 35 -8.77 -5.32 28.81
C LYS A 35 -7.66 -5.89 29.66
N GLY A 36 -6.66 -5.08 30.05
CA GLY A 36 -5.45 -5.56 30.73
C GLY A 36 -4.65 -6.57 29.90
N GLY A 37 -4.93 -6.67 28.59
CA GLY A 37 -4.39 -7.70 27.70
C GLY A 37 -3.30 -7.19 26.77
N ASN A 38 -2.52 -8.13 26.22
CA ASN A 38 -1.47 -7.86 25.22
C ASN A 38 -1.86 -8.39 23.83
N GLU A 39 -3.15 -8.50 23.54
CA GLU A 39 -3.67 -8.97 22.25
C GLU A 39 -4.28 -7.81 21.45
N ILE A 40 -3.93 -7.74 20.16
CA ILE A 40 -4.49 -6.80 19.18
C ILE A 40 -5.20 -7.61 18.11
N THR A 41 -6.41 -7.20 17.73
CA THR A 41 -7.18 -7.79 16.64
C THR A 41 -7.03 -6.97 15.37
N LEU A 42 -6.70 -7.63 14.26
CA LEU A 42 -6.51 -7.04 12.94
C LEU A 42 -7.46 -7.75 11.95
N PRO A 43 -8.76 -7.39 11.93
CA PRO A 43 -9.76 -8.13 11.15
C PRO A 43 -9.57 -7.94 9.64
N ASP A 44 -9.21 -6.74 9.20
CA ASP A 44 -9.06 -6.39 7.77
C ASP A 44 -7.66 -6.71 7.21
N MET A 45 -6.93 -7.63 7.83
CA MET A 45 -5.59 -8.00 7.42
C MET A 45 -5.50 -9.49 7.20
N ASP A 46 -5.00 -9.88 6.03
CA ASP A 46 -4.71 -11.27 5.73
C ASP A 46 -3.51 -11.76 6.56
N PRO A 47 -3.52 -13.01 7.07
CA PRO A 47 -2.39 -13.56 7.82
C PRO A 47 -1.06 -13.49 7.07
N GLU A 48 -1.05 -13.79 5.78
CA GLU A 48 0.13 -13.69 4.91
C GLU A 48 0.69 -12.26 4.84
N VAL A 49 -0.19 -11.26 4.70
CA VAL A 49 0.23 -9.84 4.67
C VAL A 49 0.77 -9.43 6.04
N CYS A 50 0.19 -9.93 7.12
CA CYS A 50 0.68 -9.69 8.48
C CYS A 50 2.09 -10.28 8.68
N GLU A 51 2.33 -11.50 8.19
CA GLU A 51 3.66 -12.11 8.25
C GLU A 51 4.68 -11.29 7.48
N LYS A 52 4.35 -10.78 6.30
CA LYS A 52 5.24 -9.89 5.52
C LYS A 52 5.46 -8.52 6.17
N LEU A 53 4.43 -7.96 6.80
CA LEU A 53 4.55 -6.74 7.60
C LEU A 53 5.51 -6.95 8.78
N LEU A 54 5.40 -8.10 9.46
CA LEU A 54 6.30 -8.46 10.55
C LEU A 54 7.72 -8.71 10.04
N GLU A 55 7.88 -9.45 8.93
CA GLU A 55 9.19 -9.66 8.28
C GLU A 55 9.92 -8.33 8.10
N TYR A 56 9.23 -7.32 7.54
CA TYR A 56 9.77 -5.97 7.44
C TYR A 56 10.12 -5.35 8.80
N ILE A 57 9.20 -5.40 9.77
CA ILE A 57 9.44 -4.80 11.10
C ILE A 57 10.69 -5.38 11.78
N TYR A 58 10.98 -6.67 11.59
CA TYR A 58 12.12 -7.32 12.22
C TYR A 58 13.42 -7.23 11.42
N THR A 59 13.34 -7.08 10.09
CA THR A 59 14.51 -7.23 9.21
C THR A 59 14.76 -6.05 8.29
N GLU A 60 13.86 -5.07 8.26
CA GLU A 60 13.81 -3.96 7.30
C GLU A 60 13.72 -4.41 5.83
N ASN A 61 13.37 -5.68 5.59
CA ASN A 61 13.27 -6.27 4.25
C ASN A 61 12.01 -7.14 4.12
N VAL A 62 11.59 -7.40 2.87
CA VAL A 62 10.42 -8.22 2.54
C VAL A 62 10.77 -9.17 1.40
N THR A 63 10.84 -10.46 1.69
CA THR A 63 11.03 -11.48 0.66
C THR A 63 9.81 -11.54 -0.25
N GLY A 64 10.01 -11.49 -1.57
CA GLY A 64 8.91 -11.53 -2.54
C GLY A 64 8.05 -10.27 -2.53
N LEU A 65 8.62 -9.11 -2.19
CA LEU A 65 7.88 -7.84 -2.09
C LEU A 65 7.01 -7.57 -3.33
N ASP A 66 7.53 -7.79 -4.53
CA ASP A 66 6.82 -7.46 -5.78
C ASP A 66 5.50 -8.24 -5.95
N GLU A 67 5.36 -9.42 -5.34
CA GLU A 67 4.15 -10.25 -5.42
C GLU A 67 3.04 -9.78 -4.46
N ILE A 68 3.42 -9.13 -3.36
CA ILE A 68 2.50 -8.71 -2.29
C ILE A 68 2.43 -7.19 -2.10
N ALA A 69 3.23 -6.42 -2.84
CA ALA A 69 3.43 -4.99 -2.65
C ALA A 69 2.10 -4.23 -2.58
N GLU A 70 1.13 -4.60 -3.41
CA GLU A 70 -0.17 -3.94 -3.45
C GLU A 70 -0.95 -4.09 -2.14
N ARG A 71 -1.05 -5.32 -1.62
CA ARG A 71 -1.74 -5.63 -0.36
C ARG A 71 -0.95 -5.08 0.84
N LEU A 72 0.37 -5.14 0.77
CA LEU A 72 1.25 -4.69 1.83
C LEU A 72 1.32 -3.16 1.92
N TYR A 73 1.19 -2.44 0.81
CA TYR A 73 1.22 -0.97 0.76
C TYR A 73 0.14 -0.35 1.64
N GLU A 74 -1.09 -0.84 1.56
CA GLU A 74 -2.20 -0.39 2.42
C GLU A 74 -1.87 -0.57 3.90
N GLN A 75 -1.27 -1.71 4.27
CA GLN A 75 -0.90 -1.96 5.66
C GLN A 75 0.27 -1.11 6.10
N ALA A 76 1.25 -0.86 5.22
CA ALA A 76 2.35 0.05 5.48
C ALA A 76 1.85 1.47 5.78
N VAL A 77 0.90 1.98 4.99
CA VAL A 77 0.25 3.26 5.24
C VAL A 77 -0.54 3.24 6.55
N LYS A 78 -1.41 2.23 6.75
CA LYS A 78 -2.25 2.09 7.94
C LYS A 78 -1.45 2.04 9.24
N HIS A 79 -0.28 1.40 9.22
CA HIS A 79 0.60 1.27 10.39
C HIS A 79 1.71 2.35 10.43
N GLN A 80 1.65 3.34 9.53
CA GLN A 80 2.60 4.45 9.43
C GLN A 80 4.06 4.01 9.30
N LEU A 81 4.31 2.94 8.54
CA LEU A 81 5.64 2.44 8.21
C LEU A 81 6.14 3.12 6.93
N THR A 82 6.62 4.36 7.06
CA THR A 82 6.97 5.22 5.90
C THR A 82 8.03 4.61 5.00
N ALA A 83 9.04 3.94 5.54
CA ALA A 83 10.08 3.31 4.72
C ALA A 83 9.56 2.08 3.95
N LEU A 84 8.70 1.23 4.56
CA LEU A 84 8.02 0.15 3.85
C LEU A 84 7.09 0.66 2.76
N LYS A 85 6.35 1.75 3.05
CA LYS A 85 5.51 2.43 2.06
C LYS A 85 6.33 2.76 0.80
N LYS A 86 7.51 3.37 0.96
CA LYS A 86 8.40 3.71 -0.16
C LYS A 86 8.94 2.49 -0.89
N LEU A 87 9.25 1.39 -0.18
CA LEU A 87 9.67 0.14 -0.83
C LEU A 87 8.56 -0.42 -1.75
N CYS A 88 7.31 -0.38 -1.30
CA CYS A 88 6.16 -0.76 -2.14
C CYS A 88 5.97 0.20 -3.32
N GLU A 89 6.11 1.52 -3.13
CA GLU A 89 6.02 2.51 -4.23
C GLU A 89 7.09 2.28 -5.31
N ASP A 90 8.31 1.92 -4.89
CA ASP A 90 9.41 1.58 -5.80
C ASP A 90 9.14 0.26 -6.52
N SER A 91 8.56 -0.72 -5.83
CA SER A 91 8.07 -1.97 -6.43
C SER A 91 7.01 -1.72 -7.51
N PHE A 92 6.03 -0.85 -7.25
CA PHE A 92 5.04 -0.45 -8.27
C PHE A 92 5.69 0.14 -9.52
N CYS A 93 6.74 0.94 -9.36
CA CYS A 93 7.45 1.53 -10.50
C CYS A 93 8.22 0.48 -11.33
N ARG A 94 8.74 -0.58 -10.71
CA ARG A 94 9.41 -1.68 -11.41
C ARG A 94 8.43 -2.63 -12.08
N GLY A 95 7.31 -2.90 -11.43
CA GLY A 95 6.28 -3.86 -11.86
C GLY A 95 5.12 -3.26 -12.65
N VAL A 96 5.22 -2.02 -13.11
CA VAL A 96 4.14 -1.35 -13.84
C VAL A 96 3.87 -2.01 -15.21
N THR A 97 2.61 -2.35 -15.45
CA THR A 97 2.09 -2.92 -16.71
C THR A 97 0.86 -2.14 -17.16
N VAL A 98 0.37 -2.38 -18.37
CA VAL A 98 -0.83 -1.70 -18.90
C VAL A 98 -2.06 -1.98 -18.01
N GLU A 99 -2.14 -3.20 -17.48
CA GLU A 99 -3.27 -3.69 -16.69
C GLU A 99 -3.28 -3.10 -15.27
N ASN A 100 -2.11 -2.90 -14.66
CA ASN A 100 -2.02 -2.42 -13.28
C ASN A 100 -1.71 -0.91 -13.15
N ALA A 101 -1.29 -0.23 -14.21
CA ALA A 101 -0.79 1.15 -14.12
C ALA A 101 -1.81 2.13 -13.55
N VAL A 102 -3.07 2.05 -14.00
CA VAL A 102 -4.13 2.95 -13.50
C VAL A 102 -4.38 2.70 -12.02
N LYS A 103 -4.45 1.43 -11.61
CA LYS A 103 -4.63 1.03 -10.22
C LYS A 103 -3.49 1.54 -9.34
N TYR A 104 -2.24 1.35 -9.76
CA TYR A 104 -1.08 1.86 -9.04
C TYR A 104 -1.10 3.37 -8.94
N LEU A 105 -1.46 4.09 -10.01
CA LEU A 105 -1.56 5.54 -9.96
C LEU A 105 -2.61 6.01 -8.95
N VAL A 106 -3.77 5.36 -8.88
CA VAL A 106 -4.81 5.65 -7.87
C VAL A 106 -4.30 5.40 -6.45
N LEU A 107 -3.57 4.29 -6.22
CA LEU A 107 -2.97 4.00 -4.91
C LEU A 107 -1.94 5.07 -4.51
N LEU A 108 -1.11 5.51 -5.45
CA LEU A 108 -0.09 6.53 -5.25
C LEU A 108 -0.72 7.91 -4.95
N ASP A 109 -1.77 8.29 -5.69
CA ASP A 109 -2.52 9.53 -5.49
C ASP A 109 -3.17 9.57 -4.09
N ARG A 110 -3.95 8.53 -3.77
CA ARG A 110 -4.75 8.45 -2.54
C ARG A 110 -3.91 8.52 -1.28
N HIS A 111 -2.70 7.94 -1.33
CA HIS A 111 -1.80 7.86 -0.18
C HIS A 111 -0.65 8.87 -0.26
N HIS A 112 -0.78 9.89 -1.10
CA HIS A 112 0.19 10.98 -1.27
C HIS A 112 1.62 10.45 -1.36
N ALA A 113 1.84 9.54 -2.31
CA ALA A 113 3.17 9.00 -2.60
C ALA A 113 4.15 10.11 -2.99
N ASP A 114 5.45 9.81 -2.85
CA ASP A 114 6.47 10.74 -3.32
C ASP A 114 6.26 11.03 -4.81
N LYS A 115 6.33 12.32 -5.18
CA LYS A 115 6.06 12.80 -6.54
C LYS A 115 6.83 12.03 -7.61
N LYS A 116 8.06 11.59 -7.31
CA LYS A 116 8.89 10.76 -8.20
C LYS A 116 8.17 9.48 -8.66
N PHE A 117 7.54 8.74 -7.73
CA PHE A 117 6.87 7.49 -8.06
C PHE A 117 5.57 7.74 -8.83
N PHE A 118 4.81 8.75 -8.42
CA PHE A 118 3.61 9.19 -9.13
C PHE A 118 3.92 9.59 -10.57
N ASP A 119 4.91 10.46 -10.78
CA ASP A 119 5.33 10.93 -12.11
C ASP A 119 5.85 9.79 -13.00
N ASN A 120 6.54 8.80 -12.42
CA ASN A 120 7.02 7.62 -13.15
C ASN A 120 5.86 6.78 -13.70
N VAL A 121 4.86 6.45 -12.87
CA VAL A 121 3.68 5.67 -13.31
C VAL A 121 2.83 6.50 -14.28
N LEU A 122 2.64 7.80 -14.00
CA LEU A 122 1.91 8.71 -14.88
C LEU A 122 2.56 8.79 -16.28
N ARG A 123 3.89 8.89 -16.33
CA ARG A 123 4.64 8.89 -17.60
C ARG A 123 4.48 7.56 -18.33
N PHE A 124 4.52 6.43 -17.63
CA PHE A 124 4.27 5.12 -18.24
C PHE A 124 2.88 5.06 -18.89
N ILE A 125 1.85 5.55 -18.21
CA ILE A 125 0.49 5.62 -18.75
C ILE A 125 0.44 6.50 -19.99
N ALA A 126 1.10 7.66 -19.96
CA ALA A 126 1.10 8.57 -21.11
C ALA A 126 1.72 7.94 -22.36
N LEU A 127 2.86 7.26 -22.20
CA LEU A 127 3.57 6.54 -23.27
C LEU A 127 2.75 5.35 -23.83
N ASN A 128 1.95 4.71 -22.98
CA ASN A 128 1.12 3.55 -23.35
C ASN A 128 -0.37 3.90 -23.50
N SER A 129 -0.71 5.17 -23.68
CA SER A 129 -2.09 5.67 -23.65
C SER A 129 -3.06 4.94 -24.60
N LYS A 130 -2.58 4.52 -25.78
CA LYS A 130 -3.39 3.79 -26.78
C LYS A 130 -3.96 2.46 -26.26
N THR A 131 -3.26 1.79 -25.35
CA THR A 131 -3.70 0.53 -24.74
C THR A 131 -4.37 0.79 -23.39
N VAL A 132 -3.81 1.67 -22.56
CA VAL A 132 -4.35 1.97 -21.21
C VAL A 132 -5.77 2.53 -21.26
N ILE A 133 -6.11 3.41 -22.21
CA ILE A 133 -7.47 3.99 -22.30
C ILE A 133 -8.55 2.93 -22.55
N LYS A 134 -8.17 1.75 -23.07
CA LYS A 134 -9.11 0.66 -23.36
C LYS A 134 -9.39 -0.22 -22.14
N THR A 135 -8.56 -0.16 -21.10
CA THR A 135 -8.69 -1.03 -19.92
C THR A 135 -9.94 -0.66 -19.11
N PRO A 136 -10.56 -1.63 -18.42
CA PRO A 136 -11.72 -1.35 -17.56
C PRO A 136 -11.35 -0.36 -16.45
N GLU A 137 -10.16 -0.47 -15.87
CA GLU A 137 -9.68 0.38 -14.78
C GLU A 137 -9.65 1.86 -15.21
N PHE A 138 -9.24 2.15 -16.44
CA PHE A 138 -9.24 3.51 -16.97
C PHE A 138 -10.66 4.06 -17.14
N LYS A 139 -11.60 3.22 -17.60
CA LYS A 139 -13.00 3.61 -17.78
C LYS A 139 -13.70 3.86 -16.44
N GLU A 140 -13.33 3.11 -15.41
CA GLU A 140 -13.87 3.29 -14.06
C GLU A 140 -13.27 4.52 -13.35
N LEU A 141 -12.10 4.99 -13.79
CA LEU A 141 -11.42 6.12 -13.17
C LEU A 141 -12.27 7.40 -13.16
N GLU A 142 -13.12 7.63 -14.17
CA GLU A 142 -14.04 8.77 -14.19
C GLU A 142 -14.96 8.80 -12.97
N LYS A 143 -15.38 7.63 -12.48
CA LYS A 143 -16.26 7.54 -11.30
C LYS A 143 -15.48 7.62 -10.00
N ILE A 144 -14.26 7.09 -9.99
CA ILE A 144 -13.43 6.98 -8.77
C ILE A 144 -12.72 8.31 -8.48
N ASN A 145 -12.09 8.92 -9.48
CA ASN A 145 -11.31 10.15 -9.32
C ASN A 145 -11.23 10.96 -10.64
N PRO A 146 -12.23 11.83 -10.92
CA PRO A 146 -12.23 12.69 -12.11
C PRO A 146 -11.02 13.62 -12.22
N GLY A 147 -10.45 14.04 -11.08
CA GLY A 147 -9.27 14.92 -11.04
C GLY A 147 -8.01 14.20 -11.54
N LEU A 148 -7.84 12.94 -11.13
CA LEU A 148 -6.74 12.11 -11.60
C LEU A 148 -6.88 11.78 -13.09
N LEU A 149 -8.10 11.50 -13.57
CA LEU A 149 -8.36 11.32 -15.00
C LEU A 149 -7.94 12.54 -15.82
N THR A 150 -8.32 13.74 -15.36
CA THR A 150 -7.93 15.00 -16.00
C THR A 150 -6.40 15.13 -16.07
N THR A 151 -5.72 14.83 -14.97
CA THR A 151 -4.24 14.85 -14.89
C THR A 151 -3.60 13.92 -15.92
N ILE A 152 -4.13 12.70 -16.06
CA ILE A 152 -3.66 11.73 -17.06
C ILE A 152 -3.87 12.28 -18.49
N VAL A 153 -5.07 12.79 -18.80
CA VAL A 153 -5.40 13.32 -20.13
C VAL A 153 -4.50 14.51 -20.48
N THR A 154 -4.26 15.44 -19.55
CA THR A 154 -3.35 16.57 -19.75
C THR A 154 -1.91 16.10 -20.00
N MET A 155 -1.45 15.08 -19.26
CA MET A 155 -0.12 14.52 -19.48
C MET A 155 0.00 13.84 -20.86
N ILE A 156 -1.02 13.08 -21.27
CA ILE A 156 -1.06 12.46 -22.61
C ILE A 156 -0.99 13.52 -23.72
N ALA A 157 -1.68 14.64 -23.55
CA ALA A 157 -1.65 15.75 -24.50
C ALA A 157 -0.29 16.44 -24.57
N SER A 158 0.49 16.42 -23.48
CA SER A 158 1.79 17.08 -23.38
C SER A 158 2.95 16.22 -23.90
N VAL A 159 2.76 14.89 -24.03
CA VAL A 159 3.77 13.94 -24.51
C VAL A 159 3.70 13.73 -26.05
N LYS A 160 2.65 14.25 -26.71
CA LYS A 160 2.49 14.25 -28.16
C LYS A 160 2.89 15.59 -28.77
#